data_AF-A0A962JH17-F1
#
_entry.id   AF-A0A962JH17-F1
#
_cell.length_a   1.000
_cell.length_b   1.000
_cell.length_c   1.000
_cell.angle_alpha   90.00
_cell.angle_beta   90.00
_cell.angle_gamma   90.00
#
_symmetry.space_group_name_H-M   'P 1'
#
loop_
_entity.id
_entity.type
_entity.pdbx_description
1 polymer ?
#
loop_
_entity_poly.entity_id
_entity_poly.type
_entity_poly.pdbx_seq_one_letter_code
_entity_poly.pdbx_strand_id
1 'polypeptide(L)' 'DNDKIVSIAGARAIMSIVSSTDKTFHIVPGGHAGVFTGSKAVHTTWSISKDWLQLRSKAYPRPVPKAG' A
#
# COMPACT_ATOMS: atom_id res chain seq x y z
N ASP A 1 -5.65 -12.30 4.44
CA ASP A 1 -6.68 -12.83 3.52
C ASP A 1 -7.99 -13.20 4.25
N ASN A 2 -8.29 -12.62 5.41
CA ASN A 2 -9.51 -12.93 6.18
C ASN A 2 -10.44 -11.70 6.28
N ASP A 3 -10.45 -10.86 5.25
CA ASP A 3 -11.39 -9.76 5.14
C ASP A 3 -12.80 -10.32 4.91
N LYS A 4 -13.71 -10.03 5.84
CA LYS A 4 -15.12 -10.48 5.80
C LYS A 4 -16.06 -9.43 5.19
N ILE A 5 -15.55 -8.23 4.89
CA ILE A 5 -16.31 -7.12 4.34
C ILE A 5 -16.09 -7.06 2.83
N VAL A 6 -14.83 -7.15 2.39
CA VAL A 6 -14.47 -7.13 0.98
C VAL A 6 -13.84 -8.45 0.58
N SER A 7 -14.43 -9.12 -0.40
CA SER A 7 -13.86 -10.36 -0.95
C SER A 7 -12.67 -10.05 -1.87
N ILE A 8 -11.70 -10.98 -1.92
CA ILE A 8 -10.55 -10.87 -2.83
C ILE A 8 -11.02 -10.75 -4.29
N ALA A 9 -12.08 -11.46 -4.67
CA ALA A 9 -12.65 -11.39 -6.02
C ALA A 9 -13.19 -9.98 -6.35
N GLY A 10 -13.94 -9.38 -5.43
CA GLY A 10 -14.45 -8.01 -5.58
C GLY A 10 -13.33 -6.99 -5.70
N ALA A 11 -12.31 -7.09 -4.83
CA ALA A 11 -11.14 -6.21 -4.89
C ALA A 11 -10.33 -6.40 -6.20
N ARG A 12 -10.19 -7.64 -6.68
CA ARG A 12 -9.48 -7.93 -7.94
C ARG A 12 -10.20 -7.40 -9.16
N ALA A 13 -11.55 -7.38 -9.17
CA ALA A 13 -12.33 -6.85 -10.29
C ALA A 13 -11.99 -5.38 -10.60
N ILE A 14 -11.64 -4.58 -9.58
CA ILE A 14 -11.22 -3.19 -9.74
C ILE A 14 -10.03 -3.05 -10.69
N MET A 15 -9.11 -4.03 -10.69
CA MET A 15 -7.95 -4.03 -11.58
C MET A 15 -8.33 -4.07 -13.07
N SER A 16 -9.49 -4.64 -13.40
CA SER A 16 -10.03 -4.68 -14.76
C SER A 16 -10.78 -3.42 -15.16
N ILE A 17 -11.21 -2.59 -14.20
CA ILE A 17 -12.06 -1.41 -14.44
C ILE A 17 -11.20 -0.15 -14.52
N VAL A 18 -10.18 -0.03 -13.67
CA VAL A 18 -9.32 1.15 -13.64
C VAL A 18 -8.44 1.18 -14.88
N SER A 19 -8.41 2.30 -15.62
CA SER A 19 -7.65 2.45 -16.87
C SER A 19 -6.14 2.61 -16.67
N SER A 20 -5.67 2.81 -15.44
CA SER A 20 -4.23 2.93 -15.15
C SER A 20 -3.48 1.68 -15.64
N THR A 21 -2.36 1.91 -16.32
CA THR A 21 -1.38 0.87 -16.68
C THR A 21 -0.40 0.60 -15.54
N ASP A 22 -0.28 1.54 -14.61
CA ASP A 22 0.58 1.44 -13.44
C ASP A 22 -0.27 1.18 -12.19
N LYS A 23 -0.49 -0.10 -11.93
CA LYS A 23 -1.29 -0.59 -10.81
C LYS A 23 -0.82 -1.98 -10.41
N THR A 24 -0.79 -2.26 -9.11
CA THR A 24 -0.42 -3.57 -8.57
C THR A 24 -1.49 -4.04 -7.60
N PHE A 25 -1.64 -5.36 -7.46
CA PHE A 25 -2.59 -5.98 -6.54
C PHE A 25 -1.85 -6.98 -5.65
N HIS A 26 -1.94 -6.79 -4.33
CA HIS A 26 -1.27 -7.63 -3.35
C HIS A 26 -2.28 -8.20 -2.36
N ILE A 27 -2.18 -9.49 -2.06
CA ILE A 27 -2.94 -10.14 -1.00
C ILE A 27 -2.01 -10.26 0.21
N VAL A 28 -2.41 -9.71 1.34
CA VAL A 28 -1.61 -9.72 2.58
C VAL A 28 -2.40 -10.37 3.72
N PRO A 29 -1.71 -10.95 4.72
CA PRO A 29 -2.37 -11.50 5.90
C PRO A 29 -3.00 -10.38 6.74
N GLY A 30 -4.16 -10.66 7.33
CA GLY A 30 -4.99 -9.67 8.04
C GLY A 30 -6.46 -9.75 7.65
N GLY A 31 -7.33 -9.29 8.55
CA GLY A 31 -8.72 -8.93 8.24
C GLY A 31 -8.82 -7.48 7.76
N HIS A 32 -10.02 -6.96 7.54
CA HIS A 32 -10.27 -5.66 6.88
C HIS A 32 -9.47 -4.49 7.45
N ALA A 33 -9.50 -4.28 8.77
CA ALA A 33 -8.72 -3.22 9.41
C ALA A 33 -7.26 -3.65 9.67
N GLY A 34 -7.04 -4.95 9.90
CA GLY A 34 -5.74 -5.51 10.27
C GLY A 34 -4.68 -5.37 9.17
N VAL A 35 -5.09 -5.26 7.90
CA VAL A 35 -4.20 -4.93 6.77
C VAL A 35 -3.60 -3.52 6.91
N PHE A 36 -4.23 -2.59 7.62
CA PHE A 36 -3.74 -1.22 7.80
C PHE A 36 -3.19 -0.96 9.20
N THR A 37 -3.87 -1.44 10.24
CA THR A 37 -3.60 -1.09 11.64
C THR A 37 -2.94 -2.21 12.45
N GLY A 38 -2.84 -3.42 11.89
CA GLY A 38 -2.24 -4.55 12.57
C GLY A 38 -0.75 -4.37 12.79
N SER A 39 -0.20 -4.97 13.85
CA SER A 39 1.25 -4.93 14.14
C SER A 39 2.09 -5.48 12.98
N LYS A 40 1.54 -6.41 12.20
CA LYS A 40 2.17 -6.99 11.00
C LYS A 40 2.01 -6.13 9.74
N ALA A 41 1.13 -5.12 9.75
CA ALA A 41 0.90 -4.24 8.61
C ALA A 41 2.16 -3.46 8.24
N VAL A 42 2.96 -3.07 9.23
CA VAL A 42 4.24 -2.36 9.05
C VAL A 42 5.18 -3.14 8.13
N HIS A 43 5.24 -4.46 8.31
CA HIS A 43 6.12 -5.36 7.55
C HIS A 43 5.47 -5.94 6.29
N THR A 44 4.19 -5.63 6.03
CA THR A 44 3.45 -6.14 4.88
C THR A 44 2.96 -4.97 4.04
N THR A 45 1.73 -4.51 4.26
CA THR A 45 1.07 -3.44 3.52
C THR A 45 1.91 -2.18 3.44
N TRP A 46 2.45 -1.71 4.57
CA TRP A 46 3.23 -0.46 4.59
C TRP A 46 4.58 -0.62 3.93
N SER A 47 5.23 -1.79 4.04
CA SER A 47 6.48 -2.06 3.32
C SER A 47 6.25 -2.05 1.81
N ILE A 48 5.21 -2.76 1.33
CA ILE A 48 4.86 -2.80 -0.09
C ILE A 48 4.54 -1.39 -0.61
N SER A 49 3.72 -0.63 0.13
CA SER A 49 3.37 0.74 -0.25
C SER A 49 4.60 1.65 -0.29
N LYS A 50 5.50 1.55 0.69
CA LYS A 50 6.75 2.30 0.74
C LYS A 50 7.61 2.00 -0.50
N ASP A 51 7.81 0.72 -0.82
CA ASP A 51 8.64 0.32 -1.96
C ASP A 51 8.00 0.76 -3.30
N TRP A 52 6.67 0.66 -3.42
CA TRP A 52 5.94 1.14 -4.61
C TRP A 52 6.02 2.66 -4.76
N LEU A 53 5.86 3.41 -3.67
CA LEU A 53 5.96 4.87 -3.67
C LEU A 53 7.39 5.35 -3.88
N GLN A 54 8.41 4.64 -3.40
CA GLN A 54 9.81 5.04 -3.55
C GLN A 54 10.24 5.15 -5.02
N LEU A 55 9.71 4.27 -5.88
CA LEU A 55 9.99 4.31 -7.33
C LEU A 55 9.35 5.50 -8.06
N ARG A 56 8.34 6.13 -7.45
CA ARG A 56 7.49 7.17 -8.06
C ARG A 56 7.60 8.52 -7.39
N SER A 57 8.05 8.54 -6.13
CA SER A 57 8.23 9.75 -5.34
C SER A 57 9.58 10.35 -5.67
N LYS A 58 9.60 11.65 -5.96
CA LYS A 58 10.88 12.38 -6.07
C LYS A 58 11.54 12.40 -4.69
N ALA A 59 12.88 12.38 -4.67
CA ALA A 59 13.62 12.59 -3.43
C ALA A 59 13.18 13.93 -2.81
N TYR A 60 12.66 13.88 -1.59
CA TYR A 60 12.42 15.10 -0.84
C TYR A 60 13.78 15.66 -0.45
N PRO A 61 14.15 16.89 -0.84
CA PRO A 61 15.37 17.50 -0.34
C PRO A 61 15.29 17.51 1.18
N ARG A 62 16.30 16.93 1.84
CA ARG A 62 16.37 17.02 3.30
C ARG A 62 16.40 18.52 3.65
N PRO A 63 15.50 19.03 4.50
CA PRO A 63 15.58 20.40 4.95
C PRO A 63 16.99 20.63 5.53
N VAL A 64 17.74 21.56 4.94
CA VAL A 64 19.03 21.95 5.48
C VAL A 64 18.76 22.56 6.85
N PRO A 65 19.42 22.12 7.93
CA PRO A 65 19.30 22.78 9.22
C PRO A 65 19.61 24.26 9.02
N LYS A 66 18.71 25.15 9.45
CA LYS A 66 19.04 26.58 9.49
C LYS A 66 20.25 26.72 10.41
N ALA A 67 21.36 27.22 9.87
CA ALA A 67 22.48 27.67 10.69
C ALA A 67 21.95 28.73 11.66
N GLY A 68 22.16 28.48 12.96
CA GLY A 68 21.84 29.43 14.03
C GLY A 68 22.83 30.59 14.06
#